data_AF-A0A1H0YNI0-F1
#
_entry.id   AF-A0A1H0YNI0-F1
#
_cell.length_a   1.000
_cell.length_b   1.000
_cell.length_c   1.000
_cell.angle_alpha   90.00
_cell.angle_beta   90.00
_cell.angle_gamma   90.00
#
_symmetry.space_group_name_H-M   'P 1'
#
loop_
_entity.id
_entity.type
_entity.pdbx_description
1 polymer ?
#
loop_
_entity_poly.entity_id
_entity_poly.type
_entity_poly.pdbx_seq_one_letter_code
_entity_poly.pdbx_strand_id
1 'polypeptide(L)'
;MGTHYNGSETSSYHTSGNDKKVIHTRSGTKIILNDAEGSVFIEDPSGNTYLMDGAGNINVNAPNDISFTAGKNMNINVGQNMTTTVGMNKSSSIGLNNSQTVGMMKMTSVTGDANMFVTGTSTVLSTESVGILLGVS
;
A
#
# COMPACT_ATOMS: atom_id res chain seq x y z
N MET A 1 -8.79 -28.17 -26.91
CA MET A 1 -9.74 -27.14 -26.44
C MET A 1 -9.72 -26.03 -27.48
N GLY A 2 -10.76 -25.96 -28.32
CA GLY A 2 -10.86 -25.00 -29.42
C GLY A 2 -11.55 -23.71 -28.99
N THR A 3 -11.18 -22.59 -29.59
CA THR A 3 -11.94 -21.35 -29.53
C THR A 3 -13.15 -21.48 -30.46
N HIS A 4 -14.37 -21.35 -29.93
CA HIS A 4 -15.54 -21.11 -30.78
C HIS A 4 -15.54 -19.62 -31.13
N TYR A 5 -15.11 -19.27 -32.35
CA TYR A 5 -15.32 -17.95 -32.92
C TYR A 5 -16.74 -17.89 -33.50
N ASN A 6 -17.64 -17.16 -32.84
CA ASN A 6 -18.97 -16.88 -33.36
C ASN A 6 -19.01 -15.46 -33.91
N GLY A 7 -18.79 -15.30 -35.22
CA GLY A 7 -18.67 -13.99 -35.88
C GLY A 7 -19.94 -13.12 -35.82
N SER A 8 -21.07 -13.64 -35.36
CA SER A 8 -22.30 -12.88 -35.15
C SER A 8 -22.50 -12.39 -33.71
N GLU A 9 -21.70 -12.88 -32.74
CA GLU A 9 -21.77 -12.37 -31.36
C GLU A 9 -20.81 -11.20 -31.16
N THR A 10 -21.35 -10.13 -30.59
CA THR A 10 -20.56 -8.98 -30.14
C THR A 10 -20.25 -9.15 -28.66
N SER A 11 -18.98 -8.99 -28.30
CA SER A 11 -18.57 -8.95 -26.90
C SER A 11 -19.26 -7.79 -26.18
N SER A 12 -19.68 -7.98 -24.93
CA SER A 12 -20.18 -6.89 -24.08
C SER A 12 -19.13 -5.80 -23.80
N TYR A 13 -17.87 -6.04 -24.19
CA TYR A 13 -16.77 -5.07 -24.14
C TYR A 13 -16.52 -4.38 -25.48
N HIS A 14 -17.39 -4.57 -26.48
CA HIS A 14 -17.27 -3.92 -27.79
C HIS A 14 -17.22 -2.39 -27.64
N THR A 15 -16.31 -1.78 -28.39
CA THR A 15 -16.18 -0.34 -28.61
C THR A 15 -15.98 -0.13 -30.10
N SER A 16 -16.39 1.02 -30.63
CA SER A 16 -16.21 1.33 -32.06
C SER A 16 -14.74 1.39 -32.48
N GLY A 17 -13.85 1.77 -31.55
CA GLY A 17 -12.40 1.82 -31.76
C GLY A 17 -11.68 0.50 -31.51
N ASN A 18 -12.39 -0.54 -31.02
CA ASN A 18 -11.77 -1.77 -30.53
C ASN A 18 -10.72 -1.50 -29.42
N ASP A 19 -11.01 -0.53 -28.56
CA ASP A 19 -10.11 0.00 -27.54
C ASP A 19 -9.96 -0.96 -26.34
N LYS A 20 -10.94 -1.85 -26.13
CA LYS A 20 -10.97 -2.77 -24.98
C LYS A 20 -10.61 -4.18 -25.39
N LYS A 21 -9.52 -4.70 -24.81
CA LYS A 21 -9.14 -6.12 -24.91
C LYS A 21 -9.32 -6.77 -23.56
N VAL A 22 -10.24 -7.74 -23.50
CA VAL A 22 -10.71 -8.29 -22.22
C VAL A 22 -10.59 -9.80 -22.18
N ILE A 23 -10.04 -10.31 -21.08
CA ILE A 23 -10.18 -11.71 -20.66
C ILE A 23 -11.19 -11.72 -19.52
N HIS A 24 -12.35 -12.34 -19.73
CA HIS A 24 -13.38 -12.51 -18.70
C HIS A 24 -13.70 -14.01 -18.57
N THR A 25 -13.45 -14.58 -17.39
CA THR A 25 -13.76 -15.98 -17.11
C THR A 25 -15.22 -16.15 -16.69
N ARG A 26 -15.80 -17.34 -16.87
CA ARG A 26 -17.17 -17.65 -16.40
C ARG A 26 -17.35 -17.43 -14.89
N SER A 27 -16.28 -17.56 -14.11
CA SER A 27 -16.31 -17.31 -12.67
C SER A 27 -16.33 -15.82 -12.32
N GLY A 28 -16.09 -14.92 -13.28
CA GLY A 28 -16.16 -13.47 -13.10
C GLY A 28 -14.83 -12.75 -12.96
N THR A 29 -13.68 -13.44 -13.08
CA THR A 29 -12.36 -12.80 -13.08
C THR A 29 -12.15 -12.05 -14.38
N LYS A 30 -11.56 -10.85 -14.30
CA LYS A 30 -11.36 -9.95 -15.44
C LYS A 30 -9.94 -9.45 -15.52
N ILE A 31 -9.43 -9.34 -16.75
CA ILE A 31 -8.29 -8.52 -17.12
C ILE A 31 -8.76 -7.64 -18.28
N ILE A 32 -8.68 -6.33 -18.13
CA ILE A 32 -9.11 -5.32 -19.11
C ILE A 32 -7.91 -4.45 -19.47
N LEU A 33 -7.53 -4.46 -20.74
CA LEU A 33 -6.60 -3.51 -21.34
C LEU A 33 -7.44 -2.48 -22.12
N ASN A 34 -7.30 -1.19 -21.81
CA ASN A 34 -8.09 -0.13 -22.43
C ASN A 34 -7.17 0.88 -23.14
N ASP A 35 -7.06 0.79 -24.46
CA ASP A 35 -6.18 1.62 -25.28
C ASP A 35 -6.63 3.09 -25.33
N ALA A 36 -7.93 3.37 -25.16
CA ALA A 36 -8.45 4.73 -25.14
C ALA A 36 -8.02 5.51 -23.88
N GLU A 37 -7.86 4.81 -22.76
CA GLU A 37 -7.40 5.37 -21.49
C GLU A 37 -5.91 5.12 -21.23
N GLY A 38 -5.29 4.19 -21.98
CA GLY A 38 -3.95 3.68 -21.67
C GLY A 38 -3.89 2.91 -20.34
N SER A 39 -5.00 2.28 -19.92
CA SER A 39 -5.17 1.70 -18.58
C SER A 39 -5.18 0.17 -18.59
N VAL A 40 -4.87 -0.41 -17.43
CA VAL A 40 -4.95 -1.86 -17.17
C VAL A 40 -5.69 -2.10 -15.87
N PHE A 41 -6.72 -2.92 -15.91
CA PHE A 41 -7.53 -3.29 -14.75
C PHE A 41 -7.63 -4.81 -14.59
N ILE A 42 -7.37 -5.30 -13.38
CA ILE A 42 -7.53 -6.70 -13.00
C ILE A 42 -8.51 -6.75 -11.83
N GLU A 43 -9.50 -7.64 -11.92
CA GLU A 43 -10.53 -7.82 -10.89
C GLU A 43 -10.84 -9.29 -10.71
N ASP A 44 -11.06 -9.70 -9.45
CA ASP A 44 -11.73 -10.96 -9.15
C ASP A 44 -13.17 -10.72 -8.62
N PRO A 45 -14.03 -11.75 -8.64
CA PRO A 45 -15.43 -11.61 -8.20
C PRO A 45 -15.60 -11.25 -6.72
N SER A 46 -14.54 -11.38 -5.92
CA SER A 46 -14.57 -11.02 -4.50
C SER A 46 -14.31 -9.53 -4.29
N GLY A 47 -13.96 -8.79 -5.34
CA GLY A 47 -13.72 -7.34 -5.31
C GLY A 47 -12.26 -6.95 -5.09
N ASN A 48 -11.31 -7.88 -5.22
CA ASN A 48 -9.90 -7.52 -5.26
C ASN A 48 -9.58 -6.82 -6.59
N THR A 49 -8.87 -5.70 -6.55
CA THR A 49 -8.55 -4.91 -7.75
C THR A 49 -7.08 -4.53 -7.85
N TYR A 50 -6.57 -4.53 -9.08
CA TYR A 50 -5.30 -3.92 -9.45
C TYR A 50 -5.51 -3.00 -10.65
N LEU A 51 -5.34 -1.69 -10.46
CA LEU A 51 -5.55 -0.66 -11.47
C LEU A 51 -4.25 0.09 -11.74
N MET A 52 -3.80 0.08 -12.99
CA MET A 52 -2.88 1.05 -13.57
C MET A 52 -3.70 2.01 -14.43
N ASP A 53 -3.80 3.28 -14.06
CA ASP A 53 -4.84 4.18 -14.58
C ASP A 53 -4.49 4.91 -15.89
N GLY A 54 -3.28 4.73 -16.41
CA GLY A 54 -2.79 5.44 -17.61
C GLY A 54 -2.33 6.89 -17.36
N ALA A 55 -2.65 7.47 -16.20
CA ALA A 55 -2.17 8.78 -15.76
C ALA A 55 -0.89 8.70 -14.89
N GLY A 56 -0.39 7.49 -14.67
CA GLY A 56 0.84 7.22 -13.91
C GLY A 56 0.59 6.76 -12.47
N ASN A 57 -0.66 6.52 -12.07
CA ASN A 57 -0.99 6.00 -10.75
C ASN A 57 -1.25 4.50 -10.76
N ILE A 58 -1.09 3.89 -9.58
CA ILE A 58 -1.46 2.50 -9.33
C ILE A 58 -2.32 2.45 -8.08
N ASN A 59 -3.43 1.72 -8.13
CA ASN A 59 -4.26 1.42 -6.97
C ASN A 59 -4.45 -0.10 -6.82
N VAL A 60 -4.24 -0.59 -5.61
CA VAL A 60 -4.39 -2.01 -5.25
C VAL A 60 -5.31 -2.09 -4.05
N ASN A 61 -6.41 -2.81 -4.17
CA ASN A 61 -7.42 -2.92 -3.12
C ASN A 61 -7.82 -4.37 -2.91
N ALA A 62 -8.07 -4.72 -1.65
CA ALA A 62 -8.63 -5.99 -1.25
C ALA A 62 -9.66 -5.74 -0.15
N PRO A 63 -10.84 -6.39 -0.17
CA PRO A 63 -11.83 -6.28 0.91
C PRO A 63 -11.39 -6.92 2.23
N ASN A 64 -10.44 -7.85 2.17
CA ASN A 64 -9.88 -8.54 3.33
C ASN A 64 -8.40 -8.13 3.52
N ASP A 65 -7.46 -9.05 3.32
CA ASP A 65 -6.05 -8.86 3.62
C ASP A 65 -5.18 -8.62 2.37
N ILE A 66 -4.12 -7.82 2.52
CA ILE A 66 -3.00 -7.72 1.58
C ILE A 66 -1.71 -8.07 2.33
N SER A 67 -0.94 -9.03 1.81
CA SER A 67 0.34 -9.46 2.38
C SER A 67 1.51 -9.24 1.41
N PHE A 68 2.63 -8.73 1.92
CA PHE A 68 3.87 -8.60 1.15
C PHE A 68 4.99 -9.38 1.85
N THR A 69 5.61 -10.32 1.13
CA THR A 69 6.71 -11.15 1.62
C THR A 69 7.89 -11.04 0.66
N ALA A 70 9.09 -10.75 1.18
CA ALA A 70 10.31 -10.66 0.39
C ALA A 70 11.38 -11.62 0.95
N GLY A 71 12.01 -12.41 0.08
CA GLY A 71 13.04 -13.39 0.50
C GLY A 71 14.41 -12.78 0.84
N LYS A 72 14.63 -11.50 0.53
CA LYS A 72 15.87 -10.78 0.85
C LYS A 72 15.58 -9.38 1.37
N ASN A 73 15.23 -8.45 0.48
CA ASN A 73 15.06 -7.04 0.80
C ASN A 73 13.71 -6.52 0.29
N MET A 74 13.12 -5.58 1.01
CA MET A 74 12.00 -4.76 0.56
C MET A 74 12.44 -3.29 0.63
N ASN A 75 12.41 -2.59 -0.51
CA ASN A 75 12.77 -1.18 -0.60
C ASN A 75 11.52 -0.36 -0.90
N ILE A 76 11.29 0.71 -0.15
CA ILE A 76 10.17 1.64 -0.37
C ILE A 76 10.76 3.05 -0.47
N ASN A 77 10.69 3.64 -1.67
CA ASN A 77 11.19 4.99 -1.94
C ASN A 77 10.01 5.87 -2.39
N VAL A 78 9.82 7.01 -1.72
CA VAL A 78 8.70 7.93 -2.00
C VAL A 78 9.26 9.33 -2.18
N GLY A 79 8.91 10.00 -3.28
CA GLY A 79 9.51 11.29 -3.65
C GLY A 79 8.95 12.51 -2.92
N GLN A 80 7.75 12.40 -2.35
CA GLN A 80 7.10 13.51 -1.63
C GLN A 80 6.60 13.05 -0.25
N ASN A 81 5.42 12.44 -0.19
CA ASN A 81 4.75 12.15 1.08
C ASN A 81 4.38 10.66 1.18
N MET A 82 4.64 10.06 2.34
CA MET A 82 4.11 8.75 2.71
C MET A 82 3.14 8.91 3.87
N THR A 83 1.92 8.41 3.72
CA THR A 83 0.90 8.37 4.78
C THR A 83 0.60 6.92 5.13
N THR A 84 0.46 6.62 6.42
CA THR A 84 0.07 5.28 6.90
C THR A 84 -0.97 5.44 7.98
N THR A 85 -2.16 4.90 7.73
CA THR A 85 -3.28 4.89 8.67
C THR A 85 -3.59 3.45 9.05
N VAL A 86 -3.70 3.17 10.34
CA VAL A 86 -4.01 1.84 10.88
C VAL A 86 -5.19 1.98 11.84
N GLY A 87 -6.26 1.21 11.61
CA GLY A 87 -7.50 1.35 12.38
C GLY A 87 -7.46 0.72 13.78
N MET A 88 -6.68 -0.34 13.96
CA MET A 88 -6.55 -1.03 15.26
C MET A 88 -5.11 -0.97 15.77
N ASN A 89 -4.27 -1.93 15.40
CA ASN A 89 -2.94 -2.11 15.98
C ASN A 89 -1.84 -2.11 14.90
N LYS A 90 -0.77 -1.36 15.15
CA LYS A 90 0.49 -1.47 14.39
C LYS A 90 1.55 -2.12 15.27
N SER A 91 2.07 -3.27 14.83
CA SER A 91 3.22 -3.93 15.45
C SER A 91 4.42 -3.92 14.50
N SER A 92 5.62 -3.79 15.05
CA SER A 92 6.88 -3.85 14.30
C SER A 92 7.89 -4.66 15.09
N SER A 93 8.37 -5.75 14.50
CA SER A 93 9.42 -6.59 15.07
C SER A 93 10.65 -6.49 14.17
N ILE A 94 11.76 -6.00 14.73
CA ILE A 94 13.03 -5.82 14.02
C ILE A 94 14.05 -6.74 14.69
N GLY A 95 14.66 -7.64 13.92
CA GLY A 95 15.59 -8.63 14.47
C GLY A 95 16.95 -8.08 14.87
N LEU A 96 17.40 -6.98 14.26
CA LEU A 96 18.71 -6.36 14.52
C LEU A 96 18.58 -4.87 14.85
N ASN A 97 18.60 -3.99 13.83
CA ASN A 97 18.67 -2.54 14.03
C ASN A 97 17.50 -1.82 13.36
N ASN A 98 16.87 -0.89 14.07
CA ASN A 98 15.92 0.07 13.53
C ASN A 98 16.55 1.46 13.54
N SER A 99 16.94 1.98 12.37
CA SER A 99 17.57 3.29 12.24
C SER A 99 16.60 4.28 11.59
N GLN A 100 16.51 5.49 12.16
CA GLN A 100 15.64 6.56 11.66
C GLN A 100 16.40 7.88 11.66
N THR A 101 16.44 8.54 10.51
CA THR A 101 16.98 9.90 10.36
C THR A 101 15.85 10.81 9.92
N VAL A 102 15.60 11.88 10.69
CA VAL A 102 14.53 12.85 10.41
C VAL A 102 15.15 14.22 10.27
N GLY A 103 14.96 14.86 9.11
CA GLY A 103 15.64 16.12 8.77
C GLY A 103 15.18 17.35 9.55
N MET A 104 13.93 17.36 10.02
CA MET A 104 13.35 18.49 10.77
C MET A 104 12.82 18.08 12.14
N MET A 105 11.63 17.45 12.19
CA MET A 105 10.97 17.12 13.46
C MET A 105 10.35 15.73 13.41
N LYS A 106 10.58 14.95 14.47
CA LYS A 106 9.85 13.71 14.76
C LYS A 106 8.91 13.95 15.92
N MET A 107 7.61 13.98 15.64
CA MET A 107 6.56 14.12 16.66
C MET A 107 5.96 12.76 17.01
N THR A 108 5.70 12.52 18.29
CA THR A 108 5.00 11.32 18.78
C THR A 108 4.00 11.76 19.84
N SER A 109 2.72 11.54 19.58
CA SER A 109 1.63 11.85 20.51
C SER A 109 0.95 10.55 20.92
N VAL A 110 0.80 10.34 22.22
CA VAL A 110 0.21 9.13 22.80
C VAL A 110 -0.85 9.57 23.81
N THR A 111 -2.10 9.13 23.60
CA THR A 111 -3.22 9.49 24.48
C THR A 111 -3.24 8.67 25.76
N GLY A 112 -2.76 7.43 25.71
CA GLY A 112 -2.58 6.55 26.86
C GLY A 112 -1.12 6.51 27.31
N ASP A 113 -0.65 5.32 27.70
CA ASP A 113 0.69 5.15 28.23
C ASP A 113 1.75 4.96 27.13
N ALA A 114 2.88 5.62 27.28
CA ALA A 114 4.09 5.43 26.48
C ALA A 114 5.18 4.79 27.34
N ASN A 115 5.35 3.47 27.22
CA ASN A 115 6.36 2.71 27.98
C ASN A 115 7.60 2.45 27.12
N MET A 116 8.79 2.68 27.68
CA MET A 116 10.08 2.35 27.07
C MET A 116 10.90 1.48 28.03
N PHE A 117 11.19 0.26 27.61
CA PHE A 117 12.06 -0.65 28.36
C PHE A 117 13.36 -0.89 27.58
N VAL A 118 14.49 -0.54 28.18
CA VAL A 118 15.83 -0.68 27.58
C VAL A 118 16.66 -1.56 28.51
N THR A 119 17.08 -2.72 28.02
CA THR A 119 17.94 -3.65 28.77
C THR A 119 19.40 -3.24 28.76
N GLY A 120 19.83 -2.54 27.71
CA GLY A 120 21.15 -1.95 27.58
C GLY A 120 21.19 -0.46 27.95
N THR A 121 22.11 0.27 27.33
CA THR A 121 22.26 1.72 27.55
C THR A 121 21.27 2.51 26.69
N SER A 122 20.59 3.49 27.31
CA SER A 122 19.89 4.55 26.59
C SER A 122 20.68 5.85 26.69
N THR A 123 20.93 6.49 25.56
CA THR A 123 21.62 7.78 25.48
C THR A 123 20.72 8.77 24.76
N VAL A 124 20.42 9.89 25.41
CA VAL A 124 19.69 11.02 24.81
C VAL A 124 20.60 12.24 24.85
N LEU A 125 20.81 12.85 23.69
CA LEU A 125 21.62 14.06 23.53
C LEU A 125 20.69 15.16 23.02
N SER A 126 20.51 16.22 23.81
CA SER A 126 19.81 17.44 23.39
C SER A 126 20.78 18.61 23.33
N THR A 127 20.57 19.53 22.38
CA THR A 127 21.43 20.72 22.19
C THR A 127 20.84 21.99 22.82
N GLU A 128 19.65 21.92 23.43
CA GLU A 128 19.05 22.99 24.24
C GLU A 128 18.45 22.46 25.55
N SER A 129 18.35 23.34 26.54
CA SER A 129 18.13 23.05 27.97
C SER A 129 16.85 22.27 28.28
N VAL A 130 16.99 21.20 29.06
CA VAL A 130 15.88 20.46 29.67
C VAL A 130 15.35 21.26 30.85
N GLY A 131 14.21 21.94 30.70
CA GLY A 131 13.43 22.45 31.82
C GLY A 131 12.65 21.31 32.47
N ILE A 132 13.22 20.66 33.51
CA ILE A 132 12.46 19.71 34.33
C ILE A 132 11.63 20.52 35.33
N LEU A 133 10.32 20.64 35.09
CA LEU A 133 9.38 21.07 36.15
C LEU A 133 9.11 19.86 37.05
N LEU A 134 9.87 19.74 38.14
CA LEU A 134 9.53 18.82 39.22
C LEU A 134 8.31 19.39 39.95
N GLY A 135 7.15 18.75 39.77
CA GLY A 135 5.99 18.99 40.62
C GLY A 135 6.36 18.62 42.05
N VAL A 136 6.46 19.62 42.93
CA VAL A 136 6.51 19.39 44.38
C VAL A 136 5.09 19.06 44.86
N SER A 137 4.96 17.94 45.56
CA SER A 137 3.80 17.60 46.40
C SER A 137 4.03 18.08 47.82
#